data_AF-A0A453NZV4-F1
#
_entry.id   AF-A0A453NZV4-F1
#
_cell.length_a   1.000
_cell.length_b   1.000
_cell.length_c   1.000
_cell.angle_alpha   90.00
_cell.angle_beta   90.00
_cell.angle_gamma   90.00
#
_symmetry.space_group_name_H-M   'P 1'
#
loop_
_entity.id
_entity.type
_entity.pdbx_description
1 polymer ?
#
loop_
_entity_poly.entity_id
_entity_poly.type
_entity_poly.pdbx_seq_one_letter_code
_entity_poly.pdbx_strand_id
1 'polypeptide(L)'
;MLPSLKDKAMKTVSALLKSKSEQERRLLTALVNKLGDPERRAASSAAYLLTGLLSTHPNMKMVVIDEVDSFLFRPHVGLRAKYQAVNFLSHIFLTSKGDGPKIAKRLVDVYIAVFKVLMSCPRDSKGEKQSKHGKKKVENGKTKGREDKVNDSNSHGNHEMDPPAGTDLEMDSRLLSALLSGVNRALPYVASSEVDDIVEVQTPILFRLVHSENFNVGVQALMLLYQISTKNQIASDRFYRALYAKLLSPSAVSSSKPELFLGLLVKAMKNDVMLKRVAAFSKRLLQVALQRPPQYACGCLFILSEVLKTKPPLWTIVLQNESVDDGIEHFEDIVENPEDPAIASTSPIKQDSMLASLEKYNSDGEDDSDATKQQRRSC
;
A
#
# COMPACT_ATOMS: atom_id res chain seq x y z
N MET A 1 11.43 -38.69 7.15
CA MET A 1 12.00 -38.90 5.79
C MET A 1 13.16 -37.95 5.60
N LEU A 2 14.28 -38.45 5.07
CA LEU A 2 15.45 -37.62 4.73
C LEU A 2 15.06 -36.57 3.67
N PRO A 3 15.43 -35.29 3.83
CA PRO A 3 15.10 -34.22 2.87
C PRO A 3 15.55 -34.53 1.43
N SER A 4 16.71 -35.19 1.29
CA SER A 4 17.25 -35.64 -0.01
C SER A 4 16.36 -36.65 -0.72
N LEU A 5 15.65 -37.52 0.03
CA LEU A 5 14.72 -38.48 -0.53
C LEU A 5 13.43 -37.79 -0.99
N LYS A 6 12.95 -36.80 -0.23
CA LYS A 6 11.78 -35.99 -0.64
C LYS A 6 12.05 -35.25 -1.95
N ASP A 7 13.22 -34.62 -2.09
CA ASP A 7 13.57 -33.89 -3.32
C ASP A 7 13.72 -34.83 -4.53
N LYS A 8 14.37 -36.00 -4.35
CA LYS A 8 14.42 -37.04 -5.40
C LYS A 8 13.01 -37.55 -5.77
N ALA A 9 12.14 -37.78 -4.78
CA ALA A 9 10.76 -38.20 -5.03
C ALA A 9 9.97 -37.13 -5.79
N MET A 10 10.12 -35.85 -5.45
CA MET A 10 9.46 -34.75 -6.15
C MET A 10 9.94 -34.62 -7.60
N LYS A 11 11.26 -34.72 -7.82
CA LYS A 11 11.85 -34.69 -9.16
C LYS A 11 11.38 -35.86 -10.03
N THR A 12 11.30 -37.06 -9.46
CA THR A 12 10.78 -38.25 -10.18
C THR A 12 9.30 -38.12 -10.49
N VAL A 13 8.46 -37.64 -9.56
CA VAL A 13 7.04 -37.35 -9.83
C VAL A 13 6.89 -36.32 -10.95
N SER A 14 7.69 -35.24 -10.95
CA SER A 14 7.66 -34.24 -12.02
C SER A 14 8.13 -34.81 -13.36
N ALA A 15 9.17 -35.65 -13.37
CA ALA A 15 9.65 -36.30 -14.58
C ALA A 15 8.61 -37.27 -15.17
N LEU A 16 7.91 -38.04 -14.31
CA LEU A 16 6.82 -38.91 -14.72
C LEU A 16 5.67 -38.10 -15.32
N LEU A 17 5.27 -37.01 -14.66
CA LEU A 17 4.18 -36.14 -15.12
C LEU A 17 4.49 -35.46 -16.46
N LYS A 18 5.77 -35.18 -16.75
CA LYS A 18 6.19 -34.61 -18.04
C LYS A 18 6.20 -35.63 -19.17
N SER A 19 6.51 -36.88 -18.87
CA SER A 19 6.80 -37.92 -19.87
C SER A 19 5.64 -38.89 -20.11
N LYS A 20 4.74 -39.07 -19.15
CA LYS A 20 3.62 -40.03 -19.21
C LYS A 20 2.31 -39.38 -18.79
N SER A 21 1.23 -39.71 -19.52
CA SER A 21 -0.15 -39.28 -19.22
C SER A 21 -0.86 -40.16 -18.19
N GLU A 22 -0.27 -41.31 -17.81
CA GLU A 22 -0.88 -42.23 -16.84
C GLU A 22 -0.90 -41.64 -15.42
N GLN A 23 -2.08 -41.67 -14.78
CA GLN A 23 -2.31 -41.15 -13.42
C GLN A 23 -1.93 -39.67 -13.22
N GLU A 24 -2.00 -38.86 -14.28
CA GLU A 24 -1.67 -37.43 -14.30
C GLU A 24 -2.27 -36.67 -13.11
N ARG A 25 -3.57 -36.87 -12.85
CA ARG A 25 -4.28 -36.23 -11.73
C ARG A 25 -3.67 -36.57 -10.37
N ARG A 26 -3.35 -37.84 -10.11
CA ARG A 26 -2.78 -38.28 -8.82
C ARG A 26 -1.37 -37.72 -8.62
N LEU A 27 -0.55 -37.75 -9.67
CA LEU A 27 0.81 -37.21 -9.66
C LEU A 27 0.79 -35.68 -9.45
N LEU A 28 -0.14 -35.00 -10.11
CA LEU A 28 -0.34 -33.56 -9.95
C LEU A 28 -0.80 -33.23 -8.52
N THR A 29 -1.82 -33.91 -7.99
CA THR A 29 -2.26 -33.72 -6.60
C THR A 29 -1.10 -33.95 -5.62
N ALA A 30 -0.27 -34.98 -5.83
CA ALA A 30 0.88 -35.24 -4.98
C ALA A 30 1.90 -34.09 -5.01
N LEU A 31 2.16 -33.50 -6.18
CA LEU A 31 3.07 -32.37 -6.35
C LEU A 31 2.48 -31.05 -5.79
N VAL A 32 1.18 -30.80 -6.01
CA VAL A 32 0.46 -29.63 -5.45
C VAL A 32 0.42 -29.69 -3.92
N ASN A 33 0.18 -30.87 -3.33
CA ASN A 33 0.24 -31.05 -1.89
C ASN A 33 1.61 -30.67 -1.29
N LYS A 34 2.70 -30.76 -2.08
CA LYS A 34 4.03 -30.33 -1.65
C LYS A 34 4.24 -28.83 -1.60
N LEU A 35 3.33 -28.02 -2.17
CA LEU A 35 3.29 -26.58 -1.91
C LEU A 35 3.02 -26.25 -0.43
N GLY A 36 2.42 -27.19 0.31
CA GLY A 36 2.19 -27.08 1.75
C GLY A 36 3.25 -27.74 2.64
N ASP A 37 4.40 -28.17 2.11
CA ASP A 37 5.45 -28.76 2.96
C ASP A 37 5.97 -27.70 3.97
N PRO A 38 6.16 -28.05 5.25
CA PRO A 38 6.67 -27.11 6.26
C PRO A 38 8.07 -26.57 5.90
N GLU A 39 8.86 -27.36 5.17
CA GLU A 39 10.18 -26.92 4.70
C GLU A 39 10.05 -25.97 3.51
N ARG A 40 10.55 -24.73 3.67
CA ARG A 40 10.48 -23.69 2.62
C ARG A 40 11.10 -24.15 1.31
N ARG A 41 12.25 -24.82 1.38
CA ARG A 41 13.00 -25.28 0.21
C ARG A 41 12.20 -26.32 -0.57
N ALA A 42 11.55 -27.26 0.12
CA ALA A 42 10.68 -28.25 -0.50
C ALA A 42 9.47 -27.58 -1.18
N ALA A 43 8.79 -26.65 -0.50
CA ALA A 43 7.63 -25.95 -1.05
C ALA A 43 7.99 -25.09 -2.29
N SER A 44 9.12 -24.38 -2.25
CA SER A 44 9.63 -23.63 -3.40
C SER A 44 10.08 -24.54 -4.55
N SER A 45 10.71 -25.69 -4.24
CA SER A 45 11.09 -26.70 -5.25
C SER A 45 9.85 -27.25 -5.96
N ALA A 46 8.76 -27.51 -5.23
CA ALA A 46 7.49 -27.94 -5.82
C ALA A 46 6.93 -26.88 -6.78
N ALA A 47 6.93 -25.61 -6.38
CA ALA A 47 6.50 -24.51 -7.24
C ALA A 47 7.36 -24.37 -8.50
N TYR A 48 8.69 -24.57 -8.39
CA TYR A 48 9.60 -24.55 -9.53
C TYR A 48 9.32 -25.70 -10.51
N LEU A 49 9.12 -26.92 -9.99
CA LEU A 49 8.79 -28.10 -10.81
C LEU A 49 7.46 -27.94 -11.54
N LEU A 50 6.43 -27.39 -10.87
CA LEU A 50 5.14 -27.06 -11.49
C LEU A 50 5.30 -25.98 -12.57
N THR A 51 6.11 -24.95 -12.32
CA THR A 51 6.39 -23.92 -13.34
C THR A 51 7.05 -24.54 -14.57
N GLY A 52 8.06 -25.40 -14.36
CA GLY A 52 8.71 -26.12 -15.45
C GLY A 52 7.79 -27.10 -16.19
N LEU A 53 6.78 -27.66 -15.53
CA LEU A 53 5.74 -28.48 -16.16
C LEU A 53 4.85 -27.64 -17.08
N LEU A 54 4.37 -26.48 -16.60
CA LEU A 54 3.52 -25.58 -17.37
C LEU A 54 4.23 -24.98 -18.59
N SER A 55 5.56 -24.85 -18.54
CA SER A 55 6.38 -24.45 -19.70
C SER A 55 6.45 -25.54 -20.78
N THR A 56 6.46 -26.81 -20.39
CA THR A 56 6.48 -27.94 -21.33
C THR A 56 5.09 -28.21 -21.90
N HIS A 57 4.05 -28.15 -21.06
CA HIS A 57 2.66 -28.51 -21.40
C HIS A 57 1.70 -27.35 -21.12
N PRO A 58 1.56 -26.38 -22.04
CA PRO A 58 0.72 -25.18 -21.81
C PRO A 58 -0.78 -25.51 -21.70
N ASN A 59 -1.24 -26.59 -22.32
CA ASN A 59 -2.65 -27.03 -22.25
C ASN A 59 -3.05 -27.50 -20.84
N MET A 60 -2.07 -27.84 -19.98
CA MET A 60 -2.31 -28.31 -18.61
C MET A 60 -2.62 -27.18 -17.62
N LYS A 61 -2.44 -25.91 -18.01
CA LYS A 61 -2.59 -24.74 -17.11
C LYS A 61 -3.92 -24.73 -16.36
N MET A 62 -5.03 -24.99 -17.04
CA MET A 62 -6.37 -25.01 -16.41
C MET A 62 -6.46 -26.07 -15.31
N VAL A 63 -6.03 -27.30 -15.60
CA VAL A 63 -6.08 -28.42 -14.65
C VAL A 63 -5.22 -28.14 -13.41
N VAL A 64 -4.03 -27.55 -13.60
CA VAL A 64 -3.15 -27.17 -12.49
C VAL A 64 -3.78 -26.06 -11.63
N ILE A 65 -4.45 -25.08 -12.25
CA ILE A 65 -5.14 -24.02 -11.51
C ILE A 65 -6.28 -24.61 -10.67
N ASP A 66 -7.09 -25.50 -11.23
CA ASP A 66 -8.21 -26.13 -10.51
C ASP A 66 -7.75 -27.05 -9.36
N GLU A 67 -6.62 -27.74 -9.52
CA GLU A 67 -6.03 -28.54 -8.44
C GLU A 67 -5.45 -27.66 -7.33
N VAL A 68 -4.82 -26.54 -7.67
CA VAL A 68 -4.33 -25.56 -6.68
C VAL A 68 -5.48 -24.83 -5.99
N ASP A 69 -6.56 -24.53 -6.71
CA ASP A 69 -7.81 -24.01 -6.15
C ASP A 69 -8.37 -24.98 -5.10
N SER A 70 -8.50 -26.25 -5.48
CA SER A 70 -8.91 -27.33 -4.57
C SER A 70 -7.98 -27.46 -3.36
N PHE A 71 -6.68 -27.18 -3.50
CA PHE A 71 -5.73 -27.14 -2.39
C PHE A 71 -5.93 -25.93 -1.47
N LEU A 72 -6.17 -24.73 -2.02
CA LEU A 72 -6.31 -23.48 -1.27
C LEU A 72 -7.53 -23.46 -0.33
N PHE A 73 -8.62 -24.11 -0.75
CA PHE A 73 -9.88 -24.16 -0.01
C PHE A 73 -10.02 -25.38 0.91
N ARG A 74 -8.99 -26.23 1.05
CA ARG A 74 -9.02 -27.34 2.01
C ARG A 74 -9.07 -26.82 3.45
N PRO A 75 -9.81 -27.52 4.34
CA PRO A 75 -9.78 -27.21 5.76
C PRO A 75 -8.36 -27.39 6.30
N HIS A 76 -7.98 -26.56 7.26
CA HIS A 76 -6.69 -26.60 7.97
C HIS A 76 -5.41 -26.35 7.13
N VAL A 77 -5.53 -25.76 5.93
CA VAL A 77 -4.33 -25.30 5.19
C VAL A 77 -3.79 -24.02 5.83
N GLY A 78 -2.55 -24.10 6.33
CA GLY A 78 -1.88 -22.98 6.97
C GLY A 78 -1.63 -21.80 6.01
N LEU A 79 -1.59 -20.59 6.56
CA LEU A 79 -1.44 -19.34 5.81
C LEU A 79 -0.17 -19.29 4.94
N ARG A 80 0.92 -19.89 5.43
CA ARG A 80 2.19 -20.04 4.69
C ARG A 80 2.04 -20.91 3.43
N ALA A 81 1.30 -22.01 3.53
CA ALA A 81 1.03 -22.88 2.40
C ALA A 81 0.15 -22.16 1.37
N LYS A 82 -0.87 -21.41 1.83
CA LYS A 82 -1.68 -20.54 0.96
C LYS A 82 -0.83 -19.50 0.25
N TYR A 83 0.08 -18.83 0.96
CA TYR A 83 1.02 -17.87 0.38
C TYR A 83 1.90 -18.48 -0.71
N GLN A 84 2.44 -19.68 -0.49
CA GLN A 84 3.25 -20.36 -1.50
C GLN A 84 2.44 -20.74 -2.75
N ALA A 85 1.21 -21.23 -2.55
CA ALA A 85 0.30 -21.54 -3.64
C ALA A 85 -0.10 -20.28 -4.45
N VAL A 86 -0.45 -19.18 -3.77
CA VAL A 86 -0.77 -17.90 -4.44
C VAL A 86 0.43 -17.34 -5.19
N ASN A 87 1.64 -17.41 -4.62
CA ASN A 87 2.86 -17.00 -5.34
C ASN A 87 3.05 -17.84 -6.60
N PHE A 88 2.90 -19.16 -6.51
CA PHE A 88 2.98 -20.03 -7.68
C PHE A 88 1.96 -19.61 -8.76
N LEU A 89 0.69 -19.41 -8.39
CA LEU A 89 -0.34 -18.94 -9.34
C LEU A 89 0.06 -17.61 -9.99
N SER A 90 0.67 -16.69 -9.23
CA SER A 90 1.07 -15.37 -9.74
C SER A 90 2.20 -15.44 -10.78
N HIS A 91 2.97 -16.52 -10.79
CA HIS A 91 4.05 -16.74 -11.75
C HIS A 91 3.59 -17.40 -13.05
N ILE A 92 2.35 -17.90 -13.14
CA ILE A 92 1.82 -18.52 -14.36
C ILE A 92 1.83 -17.51 -15.51
N PHE A 93 2.48 -17.88 -16.62
CA PHE A 93 2.54 -17.06 -17.82
C PHE A 93 1.17 -16.98 -18.49
N LEU A 94 0.66 -15.76 -18.64
CA LEU A 94 -0.60 -15.43 -19.31
C LEU A 94 -0.34 -15.01 -20.75
N THR A 95 -1.22 -15.44 -21.65
CA THR A 95 -1.19 -15.10 -23.07
C THR A 95 -2.54 -14.53 -23.46
N SER A 96 -2.60 -13.56 -24.38
CA SER A 96 -3.89 -13.02 -24.87
C SER A 96 -4.49 -13.86 -26.01
N LYS A 97 -3.80 -14.91 -26.45
CA LYS A 97 -4.20 -15.79 -27.57
C LYS A 97 -4.80 -17.10 -27.05
N GLY A 98 -5.70 -17.69 -27.82
CA GLY A 98 -6.31 -19.00 -27.53
C GLY A 98 -7.13 -19.00 -26.24
N ASP A 99 -6.93 -20.00 -25.39
CA ASP A 99 -7.60 -20.14 -24.09
C ASP A 99 -7.07 -19.20 -22.99
N GLY A 100 -6.12 -18.33 -23.33
CA GLY A 100 -5.52 -17.38 -22.41
C GLY A 100 -6.51 -16.50 -21.62
N PRO A 101 -7.53 -15.89 -22.25
CA PRO A 101 -8.53 -15.10 -21.54
C PRO A 101 -9.36 -15.90 -20.53
N LYS A 102 -9.69 -17.15 -20.85
CA LYS A 102 -10.41 -18.05 -19.92
C LYS A 102 -9.55 -18.40 -18.71
N ILE A 103 -8.27 -18.68 -18.94
CA ILE A 103 -7.29 -18.95 -17.86
C ILE A 103 -7.15 -17.72 -16.95
N ALA A 104 -7.06 -16.52 -17.54
CA ALA A 104 -6.97 -15.28 -16.79
C ALA A 104 -8.22 -15.03 -15.93
N LYS A 105 -9.41 -15.25 -16.49
CA LYS A 105 -10.68 -15.15 -15.74
C LYS A 105 -10.69 -16.10 -14.54
N ARG A 106 -10.39 -17.38 -14.78
CA ARG A 106 -10.36 -18.39 -13.72
C ARG A 106 -9.37 -18.04 -12.60
N LEU A 107 -8.19 -17.53 -12.94
CA LEU A 107 -7.22 -17.06 -11.94
C LEU A 107 -7.75 -15.89 -11.12
N VAL A 108 -8.38 -14.91 -11.77
CA VAL A 108 -8.99 -13.76 -11.09
C VAL A 108 -10.08 -14.23 -10.12
N ASP A 109 -10.94 -15.16 -10.53
CA ASP A 109 -11.98 -15.74 -9.68
C ASP A 109 -11.40 -16.44 -8.44
N VAL A 110 -10.35 -17.26 -8.61
CA VAL A 110 -9.65 -17.94 -7.51
C VAL A 110 -9.04 -16.92 -6.55
N TYR A 111 -8.34 -15.90 -7.06
CA TYR A 111 -7.76 -14.86 -6.22
C TYR A 111 -8.82 -14.10 -5.42
N ILE A 112 -9.93 -13.73 -6.05
CA ILE A 112 -11.05 -13.06 -5.42
C ILE A 112 -11.70 -13.95 -4.36
N ALA A 113 -11.87 -15.24 -4.63
CA ALA A 113 -12.48 -16.17 -3.69
C ALA A 113 -11.59 -16.33 -2.44
N VAL A 114 -10.29 -16.53 -2.60
CA VAL A 114 -9.33 -16.60 -1.48
C VAL A 114 -9.35 -15.28 -0.71
N PHE A 115 -9.35 -14.16 -1.43
CA PHE A 115 -9.43 -12.84 -0.87
C PHE A 115 -10.69 -12.64 0.00
N LYS A 116 -11.88 -13.04 -0.51
CA LYS A 116 -13.16 -12.94 0.22
C LYS A 116 -13.13 -13.77 1.50
N VAL A 117 -12.55 -14.97 1.47
CA VAL A 117 -12.40 -15.81 2.67
C VAL A 117 -11.50 -15.14 3.71
N LEU A 118 -10.39 -14.53 3.31
CA LEU A 118 -9.50 -13.82 4.23
C LEU A 118 -10.16 -12.58 4.85
N MET A 119 -11.01 -11.87 4.09
CA MET A 119 -11.74 -10.70 4.60
C MET A 119 -13.00 -11.05 5.39
N SER A 120 -13.60 -12.20 5.12
CA SER A 120 -14.83 -12.68 5.78
C SER A 120 -14.56 -13.55 7.01
N CYS A 121 -13.29 -13.69 7.40
CA CYS A 121 -12.89 -14.19 8.70
C CYS A 121 -12.64 -12.99 9.63
N PRO A 122 -13.68 -12.31 10.15
CA PRO A 122 -13.48 -11.43 11.28
C PRO A 122 -12.93 -12.31 12.40
N ARG A 123 -11.81 -11.86 12.98
CA ARG A 123 -11.16 -12.52 14.11
C ARG A 123 -12.19 -12.71 15.22
N ASP A 124 -12.76 -13.91 15.32
CA ASP A 124 -13.43 -14.33 16.52
C ASP A 124 -12.43 -14.20 17.64
N SER A 125 -12.76 -13.32 18.58
CA SER A 125 -12.10 -13.20 19.86
C SER A 125 -12.19 -14.54 20.59
N LYS A 126 -11.21 -15.41 20.39
CA LYS A 126 -10.89 -16.55 21.25
C LYS A 126 -9.40 -16.42 21.56
N GLY A 127 -8.95 -15.92 22.71
CA GLY A 127 -9.58 -16.07 24.01
C GLY A 127 -9.40 -17.50 24.55
N GLU A 128 -8.35 -18.23 24.16
CA GLU A 128 -7.98 -19.46 24.87
C GLU A 128 -6.94 -19.16 25.95
N LYS A 129 -7.48 -18.83 27.12
CA LYS A 129 -6.83 -19.10 28.40
C LYS A 129 -6.54 -20.60 28.48
N GLN A 130 -5.28 -21.00 28.38
CA GLN A 130 -4.90 -22.31 28.92
C GLN A 130 -4.74 -22.17 30.44
N SER A 131 -5.67 -22.84 31.13
CA SER A 131 -5.75 -22.92 32.57
C SER A 131 -4.56 -23.65 33.17
N LYS A 132 -4.03 -23.08 34.26
CA LYS A 132 -3.22 -23.76 35.26
C LYS A 132 -4.06 -24.81 36.02
N HIS A 133 -3.63 -26.08 35.99
CA HIS A 133 -3.63 -27.03 37.11
C HIS A 133 -2.78 -28.25 36.68
N GLY A 134 -1.87 -28.83 37.46
CA GLY A 134 -1.62 -28.69 38.88
C GLY A 134 -0.17 -28.99 39.29
N LYS A 135 0.14 -28.56 40.52
CA LYS A 135 1.37 -28.76 41.28
C LYS A 135 1.70 -30.25 41.47
N LYS A 136 2.99 -30.59 41.44
CA LYS A 136 3.65 -31.29 42.55
C LYS A 136 5.14 -30.89 42.63
N LYS A 137 5.53 -30.37 43.81
CA LYS A 137 6.89 -30.09 44.26
C LYS A 137 7.59 -31.39 44.66
N VAL A 138 8.89 -31.51 44.37
CA VAL A 138 9.99 -32.06 45.22
C VAL A 138 11.28 -31.46 44.63
N GLU A 139 11.82 -30.35 45.12
CA GLU A 139 12.83 -30.20 46.17
C GLU A 139 14.18 -30.95 45.99
N ASN A 140 15.23 -30.11 45.89
CA ASN A 140 16.59 -30.21 46.43
C ASN A 140 17.73 -30.94 45.69
N GLY A 141 18.86 -30.22 45.57
CA GLY A 141 20.16 -30.76 45.16
C GLY A 141 21.15 -29.70 44.68
N LYS A 142 21.77 -28.95 45.60
CA LYS A 142 22.95 -28.11 45.36
C LYS A 142 24.19 -28.99 45.12
N THR A 143 25.04 -28.62 44.15
CA THR A 143 26.51 -28.77 44.30
C THR A 143 27.29 -27.76 43.44
N LYS A 144 28.35 -27.24 44.06
CA LYS A 144 29.35 -26.26 43.61
C LYS A 144 30.55 -26.98 42.93
N GLY A 145 31.26 -26.29 42.04
CA GLY A 145 32.64 -26.58 41.60
C GLY A 145 32.91 -26.01 40.19
N ARG A 146 33.58 -24.86 40.00
CA ARG A 146 35.04 -24.56 40.07
C ARG A 146 35.78 -25.12 38.83
N GLU A 147 35.95 -24.32 37.78
CA GLU A 147 37.09 -23.46 37.36
C GLU A 147 37.95 -24.11 36.26
N ASP A 148 38.54 -23.20 35.46
CA ASP A 148 39.60 -23.33 34.45
C ASP A 148 39.27 -23.91 33.06
N LYS A 149 39.90 -23.51 31.95
CA LYS A 149 40.51 -22.26 31.43
C LYS A 149 41.01 -22.64 30.00
N VAL A 150 41.13 -21.63 29.12
CA VAL A 150 41.97 -21.55 27.89
C VAL A 150 41.37 -21.96 26.53
N ASN A 151 41.31 -20.93 25.65
CA ASN A 151 41.60 -20.78 24.20
C ASN A 151 41.66 -22.05 23.32
N ASP A 152 41.26 -22.06 22.05
CA ASP A 152 41.56 -21.09 20.98
C ASP A 152 40.76 -21.47 19.71
N SER A 153 40.67 -20.53 18.76
CA SER A 153 40.53 -20.74 17.32
C SER A 153 39.16 -21.09 16.68
N ASN A 154 38.60 -20.04 16.06
CA ASN A 154 38.26 -19.98 14.62
C ASN A 154 37.36 -21.09 14.00
N SER A 155 36.07 -20.78 13.80
CA SER A 155 35.45 -21.02 12.50
C SER A 155 34.33 -20.01 12.23
N HIS A 156 34.54 -19.19 11.20
CA HIS A 156 33.49 -18.43 10.54
C HIS A 156 32.52 -19.41 9.85
N GLY A 157 31.36 -19.61 10.48
CA GLY A 157 30.17 -20.17 9.83
C GLY A 157 29.08 -19.12 9.84
N ASN A 158 28.77 -18.55 8.67
CA ASN A 158 27.61 -17.69 8.46
C ASN A 158 26.34 -18.47 8.81
N HIS A 159 25.89 -18.37 10.05
CA HIS A 159 24.53 -18.70 10.43
C HIS A 159 23.67 -17.49 10.04
N GLU A 160 23.24 -17.47 8.78
CA GLU A 160 22.06 -16.68 8.40
C GLU A 160 20.92 -17.14 9.31
N MET A 161 20.65 -16.36 10.35
CA MET A 161 19.46 -16.52 11.17
C MET A 161 18.28 -16.13 10.26
N ASP A 162 17.57 -17.15 9.78
CA ASP A 162 16.22 -16.99 9.24
C ASP A 162 15.41 -16.11 10.22
N PRO A 163 14.74 -15.04 9.77
CA PRO A 163 13.95 -14.20 10.66
C PRO A 163 12.85 -15.05 11.32
N PRO A 164 12.54 -14.80 12.61
CA PRO A 164 11.52 -15.56 13.31
C PRO A 164 10.18 -15.37 12.61
N ALA A 165 9.37 -16.43 12.63
CA ALA A 165 8.05 -16.48 12.00
C ALA A 165 7.28 -15.18 12.23
N GLY A 166 7.05 -14.44 11.14
CA GLY A 166 6.21 -13.23 11.16
C GLY A 166 4.88 -13.55 11.82
N THR A 167 4.40 -12.61 12.63
CA THR A 167 3.07 -12.70 13.25
C THR A 167 2.02 -13.05 12.20
N ASP A 168 0.97 -13.79 12.57
CA ASP A 168 -0.10 -14.22 11.66
C ASP A 168 -0.65 -13.04 10.82
N LEU A 169 -0.71 -11.85 11.42
CA LEU A 169 -1.09 -10.58 10.80
C LEU A 169 -0.13 -10.11 9.68
N GLU A 170 1.18 -10.28 9.86
CA GLU A 170 2.17 -9.92 8.85
C GLU A 170 2.03 -10.84 7.63
N MET A 171 1.84 -12.14 7.89
CA MET A 171 1.65 -13.14 6.85
C MET A 171 0.34 -12.92 6.07
N ASP A 172 -0.72 -12.49 6.75
CA ASP A 172 -1.98 -12.10 6.12
C ASP A 172 -1.76 -10.94 5.15
N SER A 173 -1.02 -9.92 5.59
CA SER A 173 -0.75 -8.75 4.76
C SER A 173 0.11 -9.08 3.52
N ARG A 174 1.06 -10.01 3.65
CA ARG A 174 1.88 -10.52 2.54
C ARG A 174 1.06 -11.33 1.56
N LEU A 175 0.17 -12.19 2.06
CA LEU A 175 -0.77 -12.94 1.24
C LEU A 175 -1.71 -12.00 0.48
N LEU A 176 -2.25 -10.99 1.16
CA LEU A 176 -3.12 -9.98 0.57
C LEU A 176 -2.42 -9.18 -0.53
N SER A 177 -1.16 -8.78 -0.30
CA SER A 177 -0.34 -8.12 -1.32
C SER A 177 -0.06 -9.03 -2.52
N ALA A 178 0.17 -10.33 -2.30
CA ALA A 178 0.40 -11.29 -3.39
C ALA A 178 -0.88 -11.51 -4.21
N LEU A 179 -2.04 -11.63 -3.56
CA LEU A 179 -3.35 -11.74 -4.22
C LEU A 179 -3.63 -10.52 -5.10
N LEU A 180 -3.49 -9.30 -4.56
CA LEU A 180 -3.74 -8.07 -5.32
C LEU A 180 -2.78 -7.92 -6.50
N SER A 181 -1.50 -8.29 -6.31
CA SER A 181 -0.54 -8.29 -7.42
C SER A 181 -0.92 -9.32 -8.50
N GLY A 182 -1.43 -10.49 -8.10
CA GLY A 182 -1.95 -11.51 -9.01
C GLY A 182 -3.14 -11.02 -9.83
N VAL A 183 -4.12 -10.37 -9.18
CA VAL A 183 -5.28 -9.77 -9.85
C VAL A 183 -4.86 -8.67 -10.82
N ASN A 184 -4.01 -7.73 -10.38
CA ASN A 184 -3.49 -6.64 -11.23
C ASN A 184 -2.75 -7.16 -12.48
N ARG A 185 -2.07 -8.31 -12.37
CA ARG A 185 -1.38 -8.96 -13.49
C ARG A 185 -2.35 -9.71 -14.41
N ALA A 186 -3.37 -10.35 -13.88
CA ALA A 186 -4.28 -11.19 -14.65
C ALA A 186 -5.40 -10.40 -15.34
N LEU A 187 -5.87 -9.30 -14.74
CA LEU A 187 -7.00 -8.53 -15.25
C LEU A 187 -6.83 -8.03 -16.70
N PRO A 188 -5.66 -7.54 -17.16
CA PRO A 188 -5.48 -7.12 -18.55
C PRO A 188 -5.65 -8.23 -19.60
N TYR A 189 -5.61 -9.49 -19.18
CA TYR A 189 -5.75 -10.65 -20.07
C TYR A 189 -7.17 -11.20 -20.12
N VAL A 190 -8.09 -10.75 -19.25
CA VAL A 190 -9.49 -11.17 -19.24
C VAL A 190 -10.23 -10.54 -20.44
N ALA A 191 -11.21 -11.26 -20.99
CA ALA A 191 -12.05 -10.76 -22.08
C ALA A 191 -12.75 -9.46 -21.66
N SER A 192 -12.74 -8.44 -22.53
CA SER A 192 -13.22 -7.09 -22.19
C SER A 192 -14.68 -7.03 -21.73
N SER A 193 -15.53 -7.95 -22.21
CA SER A 193 -16.93 -8.06 -21.81
C SER A 193 -17.13 -8.51 -20.37
N GLU A 194 -16.22 -9.31 -19.82
CA GLU A 194 -16.34 -9.88 -18.47
C GLU A 194 -15.61 -9.05 -17.41
N VAL A 195 -14.75 -8.13 -17.85
CA VAL A 195 -13.99 -7.26 -16.95
C VAL A 195 -14.94 -6.37 -16.15
N ASP A 196 -15.98 -5.83 -16.78
CA ASP A 196 -16.88 -4.86 -16.13
C ASP A 196 -17.67 -5.52 -14.98
N ASP A 197 -18.19 -6.74 -15.19
CA ASP A 197 -18.88 -7.53 -14.14
C ASP A 197 -17.96 -7.84 -12.96
N ILE A 198 -16.73 -8.27 -13.24
CA ILE A 198 -15.74 -8.57 -12.21
C ILE A 198 -15.42 -7.29 -11.42
N VAL A 199 -15.21 -6.19 -12.13
CA VAL A 199 -14.90 -4.88 -11.56
C VAL A 199 -16.01 -4.37 -10.66
N GLU A 200 -17.28 -4.52 -11.04
CA GLU A 200 -18.41 -4.10 -10.23
C GLU A 200 -18.44 -4.86 -8.89
N VAL A 201 -18.29 -6.19 -8.94
CA VAL A 201 -18.28 -7.04 -7.74
C VAL A 201 -17.06 -6.74 -6.84
N GLN A 202 -15.91 -6.40 -7.44
CA GLN A 202 -14.67 -6.15 -6.69
C GLN A 202 -14.55 -4.73 -6.14
N THR A 203 -15.17 -3.73 -6.75
CA THR A 203 -14.97 -2.31 -6.39
C THR A 203 -15.22 -2.02 -4.90
N PRO A 204 -16.31 -2.49 -4.25
CA PRO A 204 -16.54 -2.26 -2.81
C PRO A 204 -15.44 -2.87 -1.93
N ILE A 205 -14.97 -4.05 -2.33
CA ILE A 205 -13.91 -4.78 -1.63
C ILE A 205 -12.59 -4.01 -1.71
N LEU A 206 -12.23 -3.52 -2.90
CA LEU A 206 -11.01 -2.75 -3.11
C LEU A 206 -11.03 -1.45 -2.30
N PHE A 207 -12.15 -0.74 -2.24
CA PHE A 207 -12.26 0.45 -1.40
C PHE A 207 -12.09 0.15 0.10
N ARG A 208 -12.54 -1.02 0.58
CA ARG A 208 -12.26 -1.44 1.96
C ARG A 208 -10.76 -1.64 2.20
N LEU A 209 -10.04 -2.21 1.24
CA LEU A 209 -8.61 -2.47 1.33
C LEU A 209 -7.74 -1.22 1.29
N VAL A 210 -8.14 -0.20 0.55
CA VAL A 210 -7.37 1.07 0.52
C VAL A 210 -7.20 1.62 1.93
N HIS A 211 -8.19 1.44 2.79
CA HIS A 211 -8.17 1.89 4.19
C HIS A 211 -7.50 0.89 5.15
N SER A 212 -6.85 -0.16 4.64
CA SER A 212 -6.06 -1.09 5.45
C SER A 212 -4.87 -0.39 6.12
N GLU A 213 -4.55 -0.83 7.34
CA GLU A 213 -3.36 -0.39 8.09
C GLU A 213 -2.07 -0.68 7.34
N ASN A 214 -2.02 -1.78 6.58
CA ASN A 214 -0.87 -2.08 5.75
C ASN A 214 -0.87 -1.17 4.50
N PHE A 215 0.08 -0.23 4.47
CA PHE A 215 0.22 0.73 3.39
C PHE A 215 0.36 0.06 2.02
N ASN A 216 1.18 -0.99 1.90
CA ASN A 216 1.45 -1.67 0.64
C ASN A 216 0.21 -2.34 0.06
N VAL A 217 -0.61 -2.97 0.91
CA VAL A 217 -1.91 -3.53 0.50
C VAL A 217 -2.83 -2.43 -0.05
N GLY A 218 -2.89 -1.29 0.66
CA GLY A 218 -3.69 -0.15 0.22
C GLY A 218 -3.22 0.40 -1.12
N VAL A 219 -1.91 0.49 -1.35
CA VAL A 219 -1.34 0.93 -2.65
C VAL A 219 -1.69 -0.05 -3.77
N GLN A 220 -1.57 -1.36 -3.54
CA GLN A 220 -1.94 -2.37 -4.53
C GLN A 220 -3.43 -2.32 -4.90
N ALA A 221 -4.29 -2.10 -3.91
CA ALA A 221 -5.73 -1.89 -4.14
C ALA A 221 -6.00 -0.60 -4.91
N LEU A 222 -5.29 0.49 -4.59
CA LEU A 222 -5.36 1.76 -5.33
C LEU A 222 -4.91 1.61 -6.78
N MET A 223 -3.87 0.82 -7.07
CA MET A 223 -3.43 0.56 -8.44
C MET A 223 -4.50 -0.14 -9.28
N LEU A 224 -5.24 -1.08 -8.69
CA LEU A 224 -6.35 -1.75 -9.35
C LEU A 224 -7.55 -0.82 -9.53
N LEU A 225 -7.91 -0.08 -8.47
CA LEU A 225 -8.96 0.94 -8.53
C LEU A 225 -8.67 2.02 -9.56
N TYR A 226 -7.39 2.35 -9.79
CA TYR A 226 -7.02 3.29 -10.83
C TYR A 226 -7.40 2.78 -12.22
N GLN A 227 -7.13 1.50 -12.53
CA GLN A 227 -7.54 0.90 -13.81
C GLN A 227 -9.06 0.90 -14.01
N ILE A 228 -9.82 0.81 -12.91
CA ILE A 228 -11.28 0.88 -12.91
C ILE A 228 -11.75 2.33 -13.09
N SER A 229 -11.13 3.27 -12.39
CA SER A 229 -11.51 4.68 -12.37
C SER A 229 -11.39 5.37 -13.72
N THR A 230 -10.48 4.91 -14.58
CA THR A 230 -10.32 5.47 -15.93
C THR A 230 -11.49 5.15 -16.85
N LYS A 231 -12.29 4.12 -16.54
CA LYS A 231 -13.46 3.69 -17.31
C LYS A 231 -14.79 4.08 -16.67
N ASN A 232 -14.83 4.30 -15.35
CA ASN A 232 -16.05 4.57 -14.59
C ASN A 232 -15.93 5.86 -13.78
N GLN A 233 -16.75 6.86 -14.12
CA GLN A 233 -16.73 8.19 -13.51
C GLN A 233 -17.08 8.18 -12.00
N ILE A 234 -17.99 7.31 -11.56
CA ILE A 234 -18.38 7.19 -10.14
C ILE A 234 -17.21 6.62 -9.32
N ALA A 235 -16.53 5.61 -9.89
CA ALA A 235 -15.33 5.05 -9.28
C ALA A 235 -14.18 6.07 -9.24
N SER A 236 -14.14 7.01 -10.21
CA SER A 236 -13.13 8.06 -10.30
C SER A 236 -13.14 9.01 -9.09
N ASP A 237 -14.30 9.56 -8.71
CA ASP A 237 -14.36 10.49 -7.58
C ASP A 237 -13.91 9.81 -6.26
N ARG A 238 -14.46 8.62 -6.00
CA ARG A 238 -14.10 7.81 -4.83
C ARG A 238 -12.62 7.44 -4.82
N PHE A 239 -12.05 7.13 -5.99
CA PHE A 239 -10.63 6.82 -6.15
C PHE A 239 -9.76 8.01 -5.75
N TYR A 240 -9.99 9.20 -6.32
CA TYR A 240 -9.16 10.36 -6.00
C TYR A 240 -9.29 10.77 -4.53
N ARG A 241 -10.48 10.66 -3.93
CA ARG A 241 -10.66 10.89 -2.49
C ARG A 241 -9.83 9.91 -1.65
N ALA A 242 -9.85 8.63 -2.01
CA ALA A 242 -9.09 7.60 -1.30
C ALA A 242 -7.57 7.76 -1.50
N LEU A 243 -7.13 8.11 -2.70
CA LEU A 243 -5.72 8.41 -3.01
C LEU A 243 -5.21 9.62 -2.20
N TYR A 244 -6.02 10.68 -2.14
CA TYR A 244 -5.72 11.89 -1.36
C TYR A 244 -5.59 11.59 0.13
N ALA A 245 -6.52 10.80 0.69
CA ALA A 245 -6.45 10.38 2.08
C ALA A 245 -5.21 9.52 2.36
N LYS A 246 -4.84 8.61 1.43
CA LYS A 246 -3.70 7.71 1.63
C LYS A 246 -2.35 8.44 1.61
N LEU A 247 -2.25 9.58 0.92
CA LEU A 247 -1.06 10.44 0.89
C LEU A 247 -0.66 10.94 2.30
N LEU A 248 -1.64 11.12 3.19
CA LEU A 248 -1.43 11.55 4.58
C LEU A 248 -1.11 10.40 5.55
N SER A 249 -1.14 9.15 5.10
CA SER A 249 -0.91 8.02 5.99
C SER A 249 0.50 8.09 6.59
N PRO A 250 0.67 8.05 7.93
CA PRO A 250 1.99 8.01 8.57
C PRO A 250 2.85 6.85 8.06
N SER A 251 2.21 5.72 7.75
CA SER A 251 2.83 4.49 7.27
C SER A 251 3.43 4.59 5.85
N ALA A 252 3.22 5.71 5.14
CA ALA A 252 3.83 5.92 3.82
C ALA A 252 5.36 5.98 3.88
N VAL A 253 5.92 6.51 4.97
CA VAL A 253 7.38 6.64 5.16
C VAL A 253 8.04 5.34 5.57
N SER A 254 7.34 4.51 6.34
CA SER A 254 7.79 3.18 6.75
C SER A 254 7.50 2.10 5.69
N SER A 255 6.94 2.47 4.55
CA SER A 255 6.66 1.53 3.46
C SER A 255 7.98 1.02 2.87
N SER A 256 8.02 -0.28 2.57
CA SER A 256 9.11 -0.91 1.85
C SER A 256 9.11 -0.63 0.34
N LYS A 257 8.01 -0.07 -0.21
CA LYS A 257 7.83 0.18 -1.65
C LYS A 257 7.16 1.54 -1.93
N PRO A 258 7.70 2.67 -1.42
CA PRO A 258 7.13 3.99 -1.65
C PRO A 258 7.06 4.37 -3.14
N GLU A 259 7.95 3.84 -3.96
CA GLU A 259 8.02 4.08 -5.41
C GLU A 259 6.75 3.66 -6.15
N LEU A 260 6.07 2.60 -5.71
CA LEU A 260 4.82 2.15 -6.34
C LEU A 260 3.70 3.17 -6.12
N PHE A 261 3.63 3.76 -4.93
CA PHE A 261 2.63 4.77 -4.59
C PHE A 261 2.91 6.08 -5.33
N LEU A 262 4.16 6.52 -5.30
CA LEU A 262 4.63 7.71 -6.00
C LEU A 262 4.40 7.60 -7.53
N GLY A 263 4.69 6.43 -8.11
CA GLY A 263 4.39 6.12 -9.51
C GLY A 263 2.89 6.14 -9.85
N LEU A 264 2.05 5.65 -8.96
CA LEU A 264 0.59 5.76 -9.12
C LEU A 264 0.12 7.22 -9.04
N LEU A 265 0.66 8.00 -8.09
CA LEU A 265 0.28 9.38 -7.87
C LEU A 265 0.57 10.26 -9.09
N VAL A 266 1.78 10.17 -9.66
CA VAL A 266 2.13 10.93 -10.87
C VAL A 266 1.23 10.56 -12.04
N LYS A 267 0.94 9.26 -12.22
CA LYS A 267 0.07 8.78 -13.30
C LYS A 267 -1.36 9.29 -13.13
N ALA A 268 -1.88 9.26 -11.90
CA ALA A 268 -3.21 9.74 -11.57
C ALA A 268 -3.34 11.26 -11.78
N MET A 269 -2.37 12.05 -11.34
CA MET A 269 -2.36 13.52 -11.49
C MET A 269 -2.18 13.96 -12.96
N LYS A 270 -1.32 13.27 -13.73
CA LYS A 270 -1.15 13.56 -15.17
C LYS A 270 -2.45 13.30 -15.94
N ASN A 271 -3.16 12.22 -15.64
CA ASN A 271 -4.40 11.85 -16.35
C ASN A 271 -5.67 12.55 -15.83
N ASP A 272 -5.60 13.28 -14.72
CA ASP A 272 -6.75 13.95 -14.15
C ASP A 272 -7.16 15.19 -14.97
N VAL A 273 -8.44 15.27 -15.33
CA VAL A 273 -9.01 16.41 -16.08
C VAL A 273 -9.28 17.62 -15.17
N MET A 274 -9.50 17.41 -13.86
CA MET A 274 -9.89 18.48 -12.94
C MET A 274 -8.69 19.20 -12.33
N LEU A 275 -8.33 20.37 -12.89
CA LEU A 275 -7.15 21.15 -12.45
C LEU A 275 -7.18 21.54 -10.97
N LYS A 276 -8.35 21.91 -10.42
CA LYS A 276 -8.50 22.25 -8.99
C LYS A 276 -8.08 21.09 -8.08
N ARG A 277 -8.44 19.86 -8.47
CA ARG A 277 -8.07 18.64 -7.74
C ARG A 277 -6.57 18.39 -7.82
N VAL A 278 -5.98 18.52 -9.02
CA VAL A 278 -4.53 18.39 -9.20
C VAL A 278 -3.77 19.43 -8.36
N ALA A 279 -4.25 20.67 -8.31
CA ALA A 279 -3.68 21.72 -7.47
C ALA A 279 -3.74 21.37 -5.97
N ALA A 280 -4.87 20.83 -5.49
CA ALA A 280 -5.00 20.36 -4.11
C ALA A 280 -4.02 19.20 -3.79
N PHE A 281 -3.82 18.28 -4.73
CA PHE A 281 -2.80 17.23 -4.61
C PHE A 281 -1.39 17.82 -4.59
N SER A 282 -1.08 18.80 -5.44
CA SER A 282 0.23 19.47 -5.46
C SER A 282 0.54 20.17 -4.14
N LYS A 283 -0.40 20.96 -3.59
CA LYS A 283 -0.25 21.62 -2.28
C LYS A 283 -0.03 20.59 -1.18
N ARG A 284 -0.79 19.49 -1.18
CA ARG A 284 -0.64 18.39 -0.23
C ARG A 284 0.70 17.67 -0.36
N LEU A 285 1.18 17.45 -1.58
CA LEU A 285 2.44 16.78 -1.84
C LEU A 285 3.63 17.58 -1.30
N LEU A 286 3.60 18.91 -1.42
CA LEU A 286 4.58 19.81 -0.80
C LEU A 286 4.52 19.77 0.73
N GLN A 287 3.33 19.76 1.33
CA GLN A 287 3.17 19.60 2.78
C GLN A 287 3.78 18.28 3.28
N VAL A 288 3.57 17.19 2.55
CA VAL A 288 4.17 15.88 2.88
C VAL A 288 5.68 15.91 2.74
N ALA A 289 6.21 16.55 1.69
CA ALA A 289 7.65 16.66 1.47
C ALA A 289 8.37 17.38 2.62
N LEU A 290 7.75 18.39 3.23
CA LEU A 290 8.29 19.13 4.38
C LEU A 290 8.46 18.26 5.65
N GLN A 291 7.64 17.22 5.81
CA GLN A 291 7.60 16.41 7.02
C GLN A 291 8.33 15.07 6.89
N ARG A 292 8.89 14.76 5.71
CA ARG A 292 9.43 13.43 5.38
C ARG A 292 10.96 13.47 5.23
N PRO A 293 11.64 12.31 5.34
CA PRO A 293 13.07 12.20 5.09
C PRO A 293 13.47 12.73 3.70
N PRO A 294 14.71 13.23 3.53
CA PRO A 294 15.14 13.93 2.33
C PRO A 294 14.94 13.11 1.04
N GLN A 295 15.17 11.80 1.08
CA GLN A 295 14.96 10.91 -0.07
C GLN A 295 13.50 10.90 -0.56
N TYR A 296 12.53 10.95 0.36
CA TYR A 296 11.11 10.96 0.03
C TYR A 296 10.67 12.35 -0.46
N ALA A 297 11.20 13.41 0.18
CA ALA A 297 10.97 14.79 -0.25
C ALA A 297 11.45 15.02 -1.70
N CYS A 298 12.65 14.55 -2.05
CA CYS A 298 13.16 14.59 -3.41
C CYS A 298 12.23 13.87 -4.41
N GLY A 299 11.72 12.69 -4.05
CA GLY A 299 10.75 11.96 -4.88
C GLY A 299 9.43 12.73 -5.10
N CYS A 300 8.94 13.40 -4.06
CA CYS A 300 7.74 14.26 -4.15
C CYS A 300 7.96 15.46 -5.07
N LEU A 301 9.10 16.15 -4.94
CA LEU A 301 9.46 17.29 -5.79
C LEU A 301 9.67 16.88 -7.24
N PHE A 302 10.31 15.73 -7.47
CA PHE A 302 10.47 15.18 -8.82
C PHE A 302 9.12 14.92 -9.49
N ILE A 303 8.19 14.25 -8.78
CA ILE A 303 6.84 14.00 -9.30
C ILE A 303 6.08 15.29 -9.59
N LEU A 304 6.16 16.26 -8.68
CA LEU A 304 5.52 17.55 -8.89
C LEU A 304 6.06 18.22 -10.16
N SER A 305 7.38 18.21 -10.37
CA SER A 305 8.00 18.76 -11.57
C SER A 305 7.46 18.11 -12.85
N GLU A 306 7.26 16.79 -12.84
CA GLU A 306 6.71 16.03 -13.96
C GLU A 306 5.23 16.35 -14.22
N VAL A 307 4.44 16.57 -13.18
CA VAL A 307 3.04 17.01 -13.33
C VAL A 307 2.97 18.42 -13.89
N LEU A 308 3.79 19.35 -13.38
CA LEU A 308 3.83 20.74 -13.84
C LEU A 308 4.21 20.85 -15.33
N LYS A 309 5.16 20.03 -15.81
CA LYS A 309 5.48 19.92 -17.24
C LYS A 309 4.28 19.47 -18.08
N THR A 310 3.48 18.55 -17.55
CA THR A 310 2.31 17.98 -18.27
C THR A 310 1.10 18.91 -18.22
N LYS A 311 1.00 19.76 -17.19
CA LYS A 311 -0.13 20.67 -16.95
C LYS A 311 0.38 22.11 -16.73
N PRO A 312 0.81 22.82 -17.80
CA PRO A 312 1.33 24.18 -17.69
C PRO A 312 0.45 25.19 -16.93
N PRO A 313 -0.91 25.14 -17.00
CA PRO A 313 -1.76 26.06 -16.23
C PRO A 313 -1.57 25.99 -14.71
N LEU A 314 -1.03 24.89 -14.17
CA LEU A 314 -0.71 24.79 -12.75
C LEU A 314 0.44 25.72 -12.34
N TRP A 315 1.34 26.08 -13.26
CA TRP A 315 2.40 27.05 -12.97
C TRP A 315 1.83 28.41 -12.61
N THR A 316 0.73 28.82 -13.24
CA THR A 316 0.05 30.07 -12.91
C THR A 316 -0.47 30.06 -11.47
N ILE A 317 -0.97 28.92 -11.00
CA ILE A 317 -1.44 28.76 -9.62
C ILE A 317 -0.27 28.78 -8.62
N VAL A 318 0.88 28.21 -9.00
CA VAL A 318 2.09 28.20 -8.16
C VAL A 318 2.74 29.59 -8.07
N LEU A 319 2.68 30.37 -9.16
CA LEU A 319 3.29 31.69 -9.26
C LEU A 319 2.36 32.82 -8.81
N GLN A 320 1.05 32.56 -8.71
CA GLN A 320 0.11 33.50 -8.11
C GLN A 320 0.41 33.63 -6.62
N ASN A 321 0.76 34.84 -6.21
CA ASN A 321 0.91 35.18 -4.80
C ASN A 321 -0.46 35.04 -4.12
N GLU A 322 -0.55 34.39 -2.95
CA GLU A 322 -1.79 34.27 -2.16
C GLU A 322 -2.33 35.66 -1.71
N SER A 323 -1.59 36.74 -1.96
CA SER A 323 -1.85 38.11 -1.50
C SER A 323 -2.89 38.93 -2.27
N VAL A 324 -3.83 38.31 -3.00
CA VAL A 324 -4.87 39.06 -3.74
C VAL A 324 -6.25 38.99 -3.07
N ASP A 325 -6.36 38.35 -1.90
CA ASP A 325 -7.64 38.26 -1.17
C ASP A 325 -7.48 38.36 0.36
N ASP A 326 -6.56 39.20 0.83
CA ASP A 326 -6.59 39.75 2.20
C ASP A 326 -7.02 41.23 2.15
N GLY A 327 -7.98 41.54 1.28
CA GLY A 327 -8.81 42.72 1.51
C GLY A 327 -9.68 42.40 2.71
N ILE A 328 -9.26 42.84 3.90
CA ILE A 328 -10.08 42.85 5.12
C ILE A 328 -11.51 43.18 4.69
N GLU A 329 -12.43 42.22 4.83
CA GLU A 329 -13.84 42.43 4.52
C GLU A 329 -14.33 43.61 5.37
N HIS A 330 -14.42 44.80 4.76
CA HIS A 330 -14.89 46.00 5.41
C HIS A 330 -16.42 45.97 5.36
N PHE A 331 -17.03 45.49 6.44
CA PHE A 331 -18.47 45.60 6.64
C PHE A 331 -18.78 47.06 7.02
N GLU A 332 -19.22 47.87 6.07
CA GLU A 332 -19.89 49.12 6.38
C GLU A 332 -21.34 48.79 6.77
N ASP A 333 -21.66 48.95 8.05
CA ASP A 333 -23.05 48.87 8.51
C ASP A 333 -23.89 49.91 7.76
N ILE A 334 -25.06 49.50 7.27
CA ILE A 334 -26.02 50.40 6.63
C ILE A 334 -26.36 51.49 7.65
N VAL A 335 -26.00 52.74 7.35
CA VAL A 335 -26.48 53.90 8.09
C VAL A 335 -27.97 54.00 7.83
N GLU A 336 -28.79 53.55 8.79
CA GLU A 336 -30.22 53.83 8.82
C GLU A 336 -30.40 55.36 8.90
N ASN A 337 -30.73 55.96 7.76
CA ASN A 337 -31.07 57.37 7.68
C ASN A 337 -32.44 57.55 8.36
N PRO A 338 -32.56 58.42 9.38
CA PRO A 338 -33.71 58.42 10.30
C PRO A 338 -34.98 59.13 9.77
N GLU A 339 -35.27 59.11 8.46
CA GLU A 339 -36.47 59.75 7.90
C GLU A 339 -37.48 58.83 7.17
N ASP A 340 -37.37 57.50 7.31
CA ASP A 340 -38.49 56.60 6.97
C ASP A 340 -39.04 55.89 8.22
N PRO A 341 -40.32 56.09 8.60
CA PRO A 341 -40.90 55.54 9.81
C PRO A 341 -41.51 54.15 9.55
N ALA A 342 -40.75 53.08 9.79
CA ALA A 342 -41.20 51.74 10.21
C ALA A 342 -39.95 50.83 10.29
N ILE A 343 -39.38 50.52 11.45
CA ILE A 343 -39.82 49.46 12.37
C ILE A 343 -39.00 49.58 13.68
N ALA A 344 -39.69 49.46 14.82
CA ALA A 344 -39.21 49.39 16.21
C ALA A 344 -38.03 48.42 16.43
N SER A 345 -37.11 48.52 17.40
CA SER A 345 -36.96 49.33 18.62
C SER A 345 -35.63 48.91 19.29
N THR A 346 -34.79 49.86 19.68
CA THR A 346 -33.73 49.64 20.69
C THR A 346 -33.54 50.91 21.52
N SER A 347 -33.60 50.76 22.84
CA SER A 347 -33.41 51.83 23.84
C SER A 347 -32.18 51.52 24.72
N PRO A 348 -31.53 52.54 25.35
CA PRO A 348 -30.07 52.71 25.25
C PRO A 348 -29.33 53.02 26.60
N ILE A 349 -28.07 53.50 26.48
CA ILE A 349 -27.28 54.41 27.38
C ILE A 349 -26.60 53.71 28.61
N LYS A 350 -25.29 53.84 28.95
CA LYS A 350 -24.43 55.04 29.12
C LYS A 350 -22.92 54.76 29.05
N GLN A 351 -22.17 55.70 28.46
CA GLN A 351 -20.82 56.08 28.86
C GLN A 351 -20.79 57.57 29.20
N ASP A 352 -20.06 57.90 30.26
CA ASP A 352 -19.77 59.25 30.73
C ASP A 352 -18.31 59.61 30.38
N SER A 353 -18.00 60.89 30.54
CA SER A 353 -17.22 61.72 29.63
C SER A 353 -15.85 62.19 30.16
N MET A 354 -14.96 62.52 29.21
CA MET A 354 -14.02 63.66 29.16
C MET A 354 -12.87 63.80 30.18
N LEU A 355 -11.63 63.94 29.68
CA LEU A 355 -10.77 65.12 29.92
C LEU A 355 -9.46 65.08 29.09
N ALA A 356 -9.10 66.27 28.60
CA ALA A 356 -8.01 66.59 27.67
C ALA A 356 -6.63 66.73 28.36
N SER A 357 -5.55 66.67 27.57
CA SER A 357 -4.55 67.77 27.42
C SER A 357 -3.37 67.37 26.53
N LEU A 358 -2.98 68.30 25.64
CA LEU A 358 -1.70 68.35 24.93
C LEU A 358 -0.54 68.50 25.91
N GLU A 359 0.63 67.93 25.60
CA GLU A 359 1.91 68.64 25.72
C GLU A 359 2.99 68.05 24.82
N LYS A 360 3.98 68.90 24.55
CA LYS A 360 4.92 68.92 23.43
C LYS A 360 6.35 68.87 24.01
N TYR A 361 7.33 68.50 23.17
CA TYR A 361 8.76 68.87 23.20
C TYR A 361 9.87 67.94 23.77
N ASN A 362 11.01 68.08 23.06
CA ASN A 362 12.40 67.60 23.19
C ASN A 362 12.66 66.22 22.56
N SER A 363 13.31 66.07 21.39
CA SER A 363 14.53 66.70 20.82
C SER A 363 15.75 66.58 21.73
N ASP A 364 16.68 65.70 21.39
CA ASP A 364 18.02 66.06 20.87
C ASP A 364 19.00 64.87 20.91
N GLY A 365 19.92 64.89 19.94
CA GLY A 365 21.15 64.09 19.91
C GLY A 365 21.17 63.09 18.76
N GLU A 366 21.39 63.46 17.49
CA GLU A 366 22.73 63.69 16.87
C GLU A 366 23.64 62.46 17.03
N ASP A 367 24.41 61.97 16.08
CA ASP A 367 24.80 62.22 14.68
C ASP A 367 25.80 61.04 14.47
N ASP A 368 26.26 60.55 13.33
CA ASP A 368 26.44 61.12 12.01
C ASP A 368 26.90 59.94 11.12
N SER A 369 26.68 60.13 9.81
CA SER A 369 27.49 59.76 8.63
C SER A 369 28.43 58.53 8.64
N ASP A 370 28.71 57.86 7.51
CA ASP A 370 28.79 58.41 6.17
C ASP A 370 28.64 57.31 5.11
N ALA A 371 28.16 57.77 3.96
CA ALA A 371 28.18 57.16 2.65
C ALA A 371 29.63 56.72 2.27
N THR A 372 29.88 55.91 1.25
CA THR A 372 29.72 56.30 -0.15
C THR A 372 30.09 55.12 -1.07
N LYS A 373 29.37 55.02 -2.19
CA LYS A 373 29.80 54.61 -3.56
C LYS A 373 31.08 53.78 -3.72
N GLN A 374 31.01 52.69 -4.49
CA GLN A 374 31.35 52.63 -5.94
C GLN A 374 31.55 51.18 -6.41
N GLN A 375 30.72 50.74 -7.35
CA GLN A 375 31.12 50.35 -8.71
C GLN A 375 32.43 49.55 -8.88
N ARG A 376 32.34 48.29 -9.33
CA ARG A 376 32.90 47.77 -10.62
C ARG A 376 33.07 46.23 -10.66
N ARG A 377 32.57 45.67 -11.76
CA ARG A 377 33.20 44.70 -12.69
C ARG A 377 33.70 43.33 -12.18
N SER A 378 33.14 42.30 -12.81
CA SER A 378 33.81 41.24 -13.57
C SER A 378 34.83 40.35 -12.85
N CYS A 379 34.43 39.10 -12.61
CA CYS A 379 34.99 37.88 -13.23
C CYS A 379 34.04 36.71 -12.97
#